data_AF-A0A2N9M183-F1
#
_entry.id   AF-A0A2N9M183-F1
#
_cell.length_a   1.000
_cell.length_b   1.000
_cell.length_c   1.000
_cell.angle_alpha   90.00
_cell.angle_beta   90.00
_cell.angle_gamma   90.00
#
_symmetry.space_group_name_H-M   'P 1'
#
loop_
_entity.id
_entity.type
_entity.pdbx_description
1 polymer ?
#
loop_
_entity_poly.entity_id
_entity_poly.type
_entity_poly.pdbx_seq_one_letter_code
_entity_poly.pdbx_strand_id
1 'polypeptide(L)'
;MLPIVTHERTAGPTSAHPLTAKRIYIPPMAYGSARAFASAFRAIGLDAEPTPPSDHRTRELGARYTSGDECYPAKVTVGDFMKLLEKPETDPSRVALFMPTAEGPCRFGQYAPYLRHVLDHNGYSAVEILSPTSQNAYQGLGSLAKPFVRTGWRALLCADLLEKLLLLCRPYEERRGDSETVYEEALADLCHTLESTPVEPAVQLLSLRDSLVRSRDRFRKLSRNRHRTLPVVGIVGEIFCRLNTFSNENLIRCLEGYGAEAWVSDIVEWIWYTNSEHFRKLQLTGRIWTTEALGAWVRKRVQKRDEHVLTAPFVEDFQGREEPDIYEILECARPYSRARAPSAKWSSMSVR
;
A
#
# COMPACT_ATOMS: atom_id res chain seq x y z
N MET A 1 -15.01 -28.92 44.49
CA MET A 1 -15.78 -28.74 43.24
C MET A 1 -16.38 -27.33 43.28
N LEU A 2 -15.66 -26.36 42.71
CA LEU A 2 -16.15 -24.98 42.54
C LEU A 2 -16.76 -24.87 41.14
N PRO A 3 -17.90 -24.18 40.96
CA PRO A 3 -18.57 -24.13 39.67
C PRO A 3 -17.81 -23.22 38.70
N ILE A 4 -17.67 -23.70 37.48
CA ILE A 4 -17.10 -22.98 36.34
C ILE A 4 -18.13 -21.91 35.93
N VAL A 5 -17.78 -20.64 36.11
CA VAL A 5 -18.53 -19.51 35.55
C VAL A 5 -18.17 -19.44 34.07
N THR A 6 -19.07 -19.94 33.21
CA THR A 6 -19.02 -19.70 31.77
C THR A 6 -19.43 -18.25 31.52
N HIS A 7 -18.47 -17.41 31.12
CA HIS A 7 -18.78 -16.10 30.57
C HIS A 7 -19.36 -16.26 29.17
N GLU A 8 -20.69 -16.30 29.07
CA GLU A 8 -21.40 -16.04 27.82
C GLU A 8 -21.11 -14.60 27.37
N ARG A 9 -20.49 -14.46 26.19
CA ARG A 9 -20.41 -13.17 25.47
C ARG A 9 -21.83 -12.79 25.06
N THR A 10 -22.45 -11.89 25.80
CA THR A 10 -23.65 -11.15 25.36
C THR A 10 -23.24 -10.15 24.28
N ALA A 11 -23.30 -10.58 23.02
CA ALA A 11 -23.25 -9.69 21.88
C ALA A 11 -24.58 -8.92 21.80
N GLY A 12 -24.58 -7.65 22.21
CA GLY A 12 -25.67 -6.74 21.89
C GLY A 12 -25.82 -6.56 20.37
N PRO A 13 -26.98 -6.11 19.86
CA PRO A 13 -27.23 -5.96 18.44
C PRO A 13 -26.40 -4.79 17.91
N THR A 14 -25.18 -5.07 17.48
CA THR A 14 -24.40 -4.16 16.67
C THR A 14 -25.03 -4.20 15.29
N SER A 15 -25.59 -3.08 14.83
CA SER A 15 -25.90 -2.92 13.41
C SER A 15 -24.64 -3.29 12.63
N ALA A 16 -24.71 -4.35 11.83
CA ALA A 16 -23.57 -4.80 11.04
C ALA A 16 -23.06 -3.62 10.20
N HIS A 17 -21.74 -3.43 10.17
CA HIS A 17 -21.14 -2.33 9.41
C HIS A 17 -21.62 -2.43 7.95
N PRO A 18 -21.96 -1.32 7.25
CA PRO A 18 -22.50 -1.38 5.88
C PRO A 18 -21.63 -2.21 4.91
N LEU A 19 -20.31 -2.17 5.10
CA LEU A 19 -19.34 -2.94 4.32
C LEU A 19 -19.29 -4.45 4.66
N THR A 20 -19.86 -4.92 5.78
CA THR A 20 -19.85 -6.35 6.15
C THR A 20 -20.65 -7.22 5.17
N ALA A 21 -21.61 -6.64 4.44
CA ALA A 21 -22.36 -7.34 3.40
C ALA A 21 -21.66 -7.36 2.03
N LYS A 22 -20.54 -6.63 1.88
CA LYS A 22 -19.82 -6.42 0.63
C LYS A 22 -18.45 -7.08 0.69
N ARG A 23 -17.90 -7.40 -0.49
CA ARG A 23 -16.51 -7.78 -0.67
C ARG A 23 -15.71 -6.60 -1.19
N ILE A 24 -14.60 -6.30 -0.52
CA ILE A 24 -13.69 -5.20 -0.85
C ILE A 24 -12.60 -5.71 -1.82
N TYR A 25 -12.49 -5.09 -2.99
CA TYR A 25 -11.47 -5.45 -3.97
C TYR A 25 -10.34 -4.43 -4.01
N ILE A 26 -9.09 -4.92 -3.92
CA ILE A 26 -7.89 -4.09 -3.84
C ILE A 26 -7.06 -4.24 -5.12
N PRO A 27 -6.77 -3.16 -5.85
CA PRO A 27 -5.89 -3.23 -7.02
C PRO A 27 -4.44 -3.51 -6.58
N PRO A 28 -3.71 -4.42 -7.24
CA PRO A 28 -2.32 -4.71 -6.91
C PRO A 28 -1.40 -3.54 -7.29
N MET A 29 -0.65 -3.02 -6.32
CA MET A 29 0.41 -2.03 -6.56
C MET A 29 1.80 -2.67 -6.61
N ALA A 30 2.22 -3.33 -5.54
CA ALA A 30 3.50 -4.03 -5.45
C ALA A 30 3.27 -5.53 -5.24
N TYR A 31 4.33 -6.32 -5.39
CA TYR A 31 4.20 -7.77 -5.26
C TYR A 31 3.80 -8.14 -3.83
N GLY A 32 2.71 -8.91 -3.70
CA GLY A 32 2.17 -9.35 -2.40
C GLY A 32 1.50 -8.28 -1.53
N SER A 33 1.71 -6.98 -1.76
CA SER A 33 1.15 -5.92 -0.92
C SER A 33 -0.38 -5.91 -0.88
N ALA A 34 -1.05 -6.14 -2.01
CA ALA A 34 -2.52 -6.25 -2.04
C ALA A 34 -3.04 -7.47 -1.27
N ARG A 35 -2.29 -8.58 -1.22
CA ARG A 35 -2.65 -9.78 -0.45
C ARG A 35 -2.57 -9.49 1.06
N ALA A 36 -1.46 -8.91 1.50
CA ALA A 36 -1.29 -8.48 2.89
C ALA A 36 -2.33 -7.42 3.30
N PHE A 37 -2.62 -6.46 2.42
CA PHE A 37 -3.61 -5.42 2.68
C PHE A 37 -5.05 -5.97 2.73
N ALA A 38 -5.38 -6.97 1.90
CA ALA A 38 -6.65 -7.70 2.02
C ALA A 38 -6.76 -8.43 3.36
N SER A 39 -5.69 -9.09 3.82
CA SER A 39 -5.63 -9.70 5.15
C SER A 39 -5.85 -8.69 6.28
N ALA A 40 -5.38 -7.45 6.12
CA ALA A 40 -5.64 -6.37 7.09
C ALA A 40 -7.14 -6.00 7.21
N PHE A 41 -7.89 -6.03 6.10
CA PHE A 41 -9.35 -5.88 6.14
C PHE A 41 -10.02 -7.09 6.79
N ARG A 42 -9.58 -8.31 6.46
CA ARG A 42 -10.13 -9.54 7.06
C ARG A 42 -9.90 -9.61 8.57
N ALA A 43 -8.75 -9.13 9.04
CA ALA A 43 -8.42 -9.02 10.47
C ALA A 43 -9.39 -8.15 11.28
N ILE A 44 -10.08 -7.19 10.63
CA ILE A 44 -11.09 -6.33 11.27
C ILE A 44 -12.53 -6.77 10.95
N GLY A 45 -12.71 -7.96 10.37
CA GLY A 45 -14.01 -8.54 10.06
C GLY A 45 -14.66 -8.04 8.76
N LEU A 46 -13.88 -7.48 7.83
CA LEU A 46 -14.36 -7.08 6.50
C LEU A 46 -13.83 -8.04 5.44
N ASP A 47 -14.72 -8.57 4.59
CA ASP A 47 -14.31 -9.44 3.49
C ASP A 47 -13.58 -8.62 2.41
N ALA A 48 -12.41 -9.11 2.01
CA ALA A 48 -11.57 -8.41 1.04
C ALA A 48 -10.71 -9.39 0.25
N GLU A 49 -10.42 -9.07 -1.00
CA GLU A 49 -9.45 -9.79 -1.83
C GLU A 49 -8.77 -8.88 -2.85
N PRO A 50 -7.58 -9.22 -3.36
CA PRO A 50 -7.02 -8.52 -4.50
C PRO A 50 -7.93 -8.67 -5.73
N THR A 51 -7.94 -7.66 -6.59
CA THR A 51 -8.49 -7.84 -7.95
C THR A 51 -7.74 -8.95 -8.70
N PRO A 52 -8.37 -9.60 -9.71
CA PRO A 52 -7.69 -10.59 -10.53
C PRO A 52 -6.40 -10.01 -11.14
N PRO A 53 -5.33 -10.81 -11.34
CA PRO A 53 -4.08 -10.32 -11.91
C PRO A 53 -4.30 -9.58 -13.23
N SER A 54 -3.63 -8.44 -13.40
CA SER A 54 -3.73 -7.64 -14.61
C SER A 54 -3.17 -8.40 -15.83
N ASP A 55 -3.85 -8.31 -16.97
CA ASP A 55 -3.47 -9.00 -18.21
C ASP A 55 -3.88 -8.19 -19.46
N HIS A 56 -3.80 -8.80 -20.65
CA HIS A 56 -4.23 -8.14 -21.88
C HIS A 56 -5.67 -7.64 -21.82
N ARG A 57 -6.58 -8.35 -21.13
CA ARG A 57 -7.96 -7.92 -20.96
C ARG A 57 -8.03 -6.66 -20.09
N THR A 58 -7.19 -6.54 -19.06
CA THR A 58 -7.05 -5.30 -18.29
C THR A 58 -6.70 -4.11 -19.19
N ARG A 59 -5.72 -4.26 -20.10
CA ARG A 59 -5.35 -3.17 -21.05
C ARG A 59 -6.49 -2.82 -21.98
N GLU A 60 -7.18 -3.81 -22.54
CA GLU A 60 -8.32 -3.59 -23.44
C GLU A 60 -9.45 -2.83 -22.73
N LEU A 61 -9.83 -3.27 -21.54
CA LEU A 61 -10.90 -2.63 -20.77
C LEU A 61 -10.49 -1.25 -20.27
N GLY A 62 -9.25 -1.09 -19.82
CA GLY A 62 -8.68 0.21 -19.49
C GLY A 62 -8.80 1.17 -20.67
N ALA A 63 -8.41 0.76 -21.88
CA ALA A 63 -8.54 1.59 -23.08
C ALA A 63 -10.01 1.86 -23.48
N ARG A 64 -10.91 0.90 -23.25
CA ARG A 64 -12.34 1.03 -23.58
C ARG A 64 -13.06 2.06 -22.69
N TYR A 65 -12.77 2.06 -21.39
CA TYR A 65 -13.49 2.87 -20.41
C TYR A 65 -12.76 4.17 -20.02
N THR A 66 -11.63 4.46 -20.66
CA THR A 66 -10.87 5.71 -20.45
C THR A 66 -10.74 6.50 -21.76
N SER A 67 -10.46 7.80 -21.65
CA SER A 67 -10.42 8.70 -22.82
C SER A 67 -9.06 8.71 -23.53
N GLY A 68 -7.99 8.33 -22.82
CA GLY A 68 -6.63 8.44 -23.32
C GLY A 68 -5.81 9.48 -22.55
N ASP A 69 -6.46 10.50 -21.99
CA ASP A 69 -5.84 11.62 -21.27
C ASP A 69 -5.45 11.27 -19.83
N GLU A 70 -5.90 10.13 -19.33
CA GLU A 70 -5.57 9.62 -18.01
C GLU A 70 -4.16 9.03 -18.00
N CYS A 71 -3.46 9.15 -16.87
CA CYS A 71 -2.17 8.49 -16.72
C CYS A 71 -2.34 6.96 -16.73
N TYR A 72 -1.29 6.26 -17.16
CA TYR A 72 -1.33 4.80 -17.33
C TYR A 72 -1.81 4.02 -16.09
N PRO A 73 -1.44 4.39 -14.84
CA PRO A 73 -1.98 3.74 -13.65
C PRO A 73 -3.51 3.79 -13.54
N ALA A 74 -4.15 4.89 -13.96
CA ALA A 74 -5.60 5.01 -13.97
C ALA A 74 -6.22 4.01 -14.95
N LYS A 75 -5.62 3.86 -16.13
CA LYS A 75 -6.09 2.94 -17.17
C LYS A 75 -6.01 1.48 -16.71
N VAL A 76 -4.88 1.08 -16.10
CA VAL A 76 -4.71 -0.27 -15.56
C VAL A 76 -5.71 -0.53 -14.44
N THR A 77 -5.83 0.40 -13.51
CA THR A 77 -6.75 0.30 -12.36
C THR A 77 -8.22 0.19 -12.77
N VAL A 78 -8.68 1.05 -13.69
CA VAL A 78 -10.04 0.97 -14.25
C VAL A 78 -10.22 -0.35 -14.99
N GLY A 79 -9.22 -0.77 -15.77
CA GLY A 79 -9.22 -2.06 -16.45
C GLY A 79 -9.43 -3.24 -15.51
N ASP A 80 -8.73 -3.28 -14.37
CA ASP A 80 -8.83 -4.37 -13.38
C ASP A 80 -10.21 -4.39 -12.69
N PHE A 81 -10.77 -3.22 -12.38
CA PHE A 81 -12.12 -3.13 -11.82
C PHE A 81 -13.20 -3.51 -12.83
N MET A 82 -13.11 -3.06 -14.07
CA MET A 82 -14.09 -3.42 -15.09
C MET A 82 -13.98 -4.90 -15.45
N LYS A 83 -12.76 -5.46 -15.48
CA LYS A 83 -12.53 -6.90 -15.66
C LYS A 83 -13.19 -7.73 -14.56
N LEU A 84 -13.15 -7.26 -13.31
CA LEU A 84 -13.86 -7.89 -12.21
C LEU A 84 -15.37 -7.83 -12.41
N LEU A 85 -15.91 -6.65 -12.74
CA LEU A 85 -17.35 -6.42 -12.85
C LEU A 85 -18.01 -7.10 -14.06
N GLU A 86 -17.25 -7.35 -15.14
CA GLU A 86 -17.75 -8.09 -16.31
C GLU A 86 -17.89 -9.61 -16.09
N LYS A 87 -17.42 -10.13 -14.95
CA LYS A 87 -17.57 -11.55 -14.62
C LYS A 87 -19.04 -11.87 -14.29
N PRO A 88 -19.66 -12.88 -14.93
CA PRO A 88 -21.07 -13.22 -14.70
C PRO A 88 -21.44 -13.51 -13.24
N GLU A 89 -20.50 -14.03 -12.46
CA GLU A 89 -20.67 -14.35 -11.05
C GLU A 89 -20.58 -13.15 -10.11
N THR A 90 -20.18 -11.97 -10.61
CA THR A 90 -19.99 -10.77 -9.78
C THR A 90 -21.30 -10.00 -9.69
N ASP A 91 -21.86 -9.94 -8.49
CA ASP A 91 -23.00 -9.07 -8.15
C ASP A 91 -22.49 -7.67 -7.77
N PRO A 92 -22.71 -6.62 -8.60
CA PRO A 92 -22.20 -5.27 -8.35
C PRO A 92 -22.69 -4.67 -7.02
N SER A 93 -23.87 -5.06 -6.53
CA SER A 93 -24.42 -4.56 -5.26
C SER A 93 -23.63 -5.04 -4.04
N ARG A 94 -22.90 -6.15 -4.20
CA ARG A 94 -22.04 -6.76 -3.17
C ARG A 94 -20.57 -6.38 -3.32
N VAL A 95 -20.23 -5.49 -4.24
CA VAL A 95 -18.84 -5.04 -4.48
C VAL A 95 -18.58 -3.69 -3.80
N ALA A 96 -17.41 -3.59 -3.18
CA ALA A 96 -16.77 -2.33 -2.82
C ALA A 96 -15.36 -2.29 -3.46
N LEU A 97 -15.03 -1.23 -4.19
CA LEU A 97 -13.72 -1.05 -4.80
C LEU A 97 -12.85 -0.16 -3.92
N PHE A 98 -11.68 -0.66 -3.51
CA PHE A 98 -10.72 0.13 -2.73
C PHE A 98 -9.93 1.05 -3.66
N MET A 99 -10.18 2.36 -3.53
CA MET A 99 -9.52 3.38 -4.34
C MET A 99 -9.15 4.57 -3.46
N PRO A 100 -8.03 4.51 -2.72
CA PRO A 100 -7.64 5.58 -1.83
C PRO A 100 -7.33 6.83 -2.65
N THR A 101 -7.45 7.98 -2.00
CA THR A 101 -7.13 9.27 -2.61
C THR A 101 -6.03 9.95 -1.80
N ALA A 102 -5.14 10.61 -2.51
CA ALA A 102 -4.09 11.42 -1.89
C ALA A 102 -4.18 12.85 -2.38
N GLU A 103 -3.86 13.77 -1.49
CA GLU A 103 -3.62 15.14 -1.87
C GLU A 103 -2.18 15.29 -2.33
N GLY A 104 -1.99 16.11 -3.36
CA GLY A 104 -0.68 16.37 -3.93
C GLY A 104 -0.80 16.84 -5.37
N PRO A 105 0.33 17.03 -6.06
CA PRO A 105 0.34 17.42 -7.48
C PRO A 105 -0.14 16.28 -8.40
N CYS A 106 -0.24 15.04 -7.89
CA CYS A 106 -0.62 13.87 -8.68
C CYS A 106 -2.13 13.86 -8.97
N ARG A 107 -2.51 13.37 -10.17
CA ARG A 107 -3.91 13.15 -10.56
C ARG A 107 -4.60 12.04 -9.76
N PHE A 108 -3.87 11.30 -8.92
CA PHE A 108 -4.42 10.26 -8.04
C PHE A 108 -5.59 10.77 -7.17
N GLY A 109 -5.54 12.04 -6.76
CA GLY A 109 -6.64 12.70 -6.04
C GLY A 109 -8.00 12.68 -6.77
N GLN A 110 -7.99 12.52 -8.10
CA GLN A 110 -9.17 12.52 -8.97
C GLN A 110 -9.66 11.11 -9.35
N TYR A 111 -8.98 10.05 -8.91
CA TYR A 111 -9.33 8.68 -9.34
C TYR A 111 -10.70 8.24 -8.85
N ALA A 112 -11.04 8.50 -7.59
CA ALA A 112 -12.34 8.13 -7.04
C ALA A 112 -13.54 8.81 -7.74
N PRO A 113 -13.59 10.15 -7.91
CA PRO A 113 -14.70 10.77 -8.65
C PRO A 113 -14.73 10.36 -10.12
N TYR A 114 -13.57 10.17 -10.75
CA TYR A 114 -13.50 9.65 -12.11
C TYR A 114 -14.06 8.23 -12.23
N LEU A 115 -13.65 7.33 -11.33
CA LEU A 115 -14.16 5.96 -11.28
C LEU A 115 -15.66 5.92 -11.04
N ARG A 116 -16.19 6.79 -10.17
CA ARG A 116 -17.65 6.91 -9.96
C ARG A 116 -18.37 7.24 -11.26
N HIS A 117 -17.86 8.22 -12.01
CA HIS A 117 -18.41 8.60 -13.32
C HIS A 117 -18.40 7.43 -14.32
N VAL A 118 -17.28 6.70 -14.41
CA VAL A 118 -17.16 5.51 -15.27
C VAL A 118 -18.17 4.43 -14.87
N LEU A 119 -18.31 4.14 -13.58
CA LEU A 119 -19.24 3.11 -13.10
C LEU A 119 -20.70 3.49 -13.36
N ASP A 120 -21.10 4.73 -13.09
CA ASP A 120 -22.48 5.19 -13.31
C ASP A 120 -22.88 5.15 -14.79
N HIS A 121 -21.99 5.59 -15.67
CA HIS A 121 -22.25 5.58 -17.11
C HIS A 121 -22.41 4.16 -17.69
N ASN A 122 -21.83 3.16 -17.03
CA ASN A 122 -21.84 1.77 -17.47
C ASN A 122 -22.78 0.86 -16.65
N GLY A 123 -23.72 1.45 -15.89
CA GLY A 123 -24.75 0.68 -15.18
C GLY A 123 -24.31 0.05 -13.85
N TYR A 124 -23.12 0.40 -13.34
CA TYR A 124 -22.56 -0.09 -12.08
C TYR A 124 -22.76 0.90 -10.92
N SER A 125 -23.90 1.59 -10.88
CA SER A 125 -24.24 2.57 -9.83
C SER A 125 -24.30 1.97 -8.42
N ALA A 126 -24.60 0.67 -8.31
CA ALA A 126 -24.67 -0.07 -7.04
C ALA A 126 -23.30 -0.40 -6.42
N VAL A 127 -22.22 -0.32 -7.21
CA VAL A 127 -20.84 -0.58 -6.73
C VAL A 127 -20.41 0.54 -5.80
N GLU A 128 -19.91 0.20 -4.62
CA GLU A 128 -19.38 1.18 -3.67
C GLU A 128 -17.90 1.47 -3.96
N ILE A 129 -17.46 2.72 -3.75
CA ILE A 129 -16.05 3.10 -3.82
C ILE A 129 -15.57 3.44 -2.41
N LEU A 130 -14.69 2.62 -1.86
CA LEU A 130 -14.02 2.89 -0.60
C LEU A 130 -12.79 3.76 -0.88
N SER A 131 -12.96 5.08 -0.75
CA SER A 131 -11.92 6.09 -1.06
C SER A 131 -11.44 6.87 0.17
N PRO A 132 -10.65 6.25 1.05
CA PRO A 132 -10.06 6.91 2.20
C PRO A 132 -8.97 7.91 1.81
N THR A 133 -8.79 8.96 2.62
CA THR A 133 -7.77 9.99 2.43
C THR A 133 -6.85 10.08 3.66
N SER A 134 -5.63 10.60 3.48
CA SER A 134 -4.71 10.85 4.60
C SER A 134 -5.23 11.89 5.61
N GLN A 135 -6.21 12.72 5.21
CA GLN A 135 -6.90 13.68 6.09
C GLN A 135 -8.07 13.07 6.85
N ASN A 136 -8.87 12.22 6.20
CA ASN A 136 -10.08 11.68 6.82
C ASN A 136 -9.84 10.40 7.63
N ALA A 137 -8.59 9.89 7.66
CA ALA A 137 -8.20 8.69 8.40
C ALA A 137 -9.16 7.51 8.20
N TYR A 138 -9.68 7.33 6.98
CA TYR A 138 -10.63 6.27 6.63
C TYR A 138 -11.99 6.41 7.33
N GLN A 139 -12.52 7.63 7.49
CA GLN A 139 -13.86 7.90 8.07
C GLN A 139 -15.00 7.02 7.51
N GLY A 140 -14.91 6.55 6.26
CA GLY A 140 -15.87 5.61 5.67
C GLY A 140 -15.92 4.22 6.34
N LEU A 141 -14.93 3.90 7.19
CA LEU A 141 -14.89 2.70 8.02
C LEU A 141 -15.47 2.91 9.44
N GLY A 142 -15.93 4.14 9.76
CA GLY A 142 -16.51 4.45 11.06
C GLY A 142 -15.60 4.07 12.24
N SER A 143 -16.11 3.24 13.16
CA SER A 143 -15.36 2.75 14.33
C SER A 143 -14.18 1.84 13.97
N LEU A 144 -14.19 1.22 12.78
CA LEU A 144 -13.12 0.35 12.30
C LEU A 144 -11.94 1.12 11.72
N ALA A 145 -12.07 2.44 11.51
CA ALA A 145 -11.05 3.28 10.88
C ALA A 145 -9.71 3.26 11.62
N LYS A 146 -9.72 3.43 12.96
CA LYS A 146 -8.50 3.45 13.78
C LYS A 146 -7.72 2.12 13.78
N PRO A 147 -8.36 0.96 14.08
CA PRO A 147 -7.65 -0.31 14.01
C PRO A 147 -7.19 -0.60 12.58
N PHE A 148 -8.02 -0.29 11.56
CA PHE A 148 -7.65 -0.48 10.16
C PHE A 148 -6.40 0.30 9.74
N VAL A 149 -6.34 1.62 10.02
CA VAL A 149 -5.20 2.46 9.63
C VAL A 149 -3.89 1.88 10.14
N ARG A 150 -3.87 1.41 11.38
CA ARG A 150 -2.65 0.87 11.99
C ARG A 150 -2.33 -0.53 11.47
N THR A 151 -3.32 -1.41 11.32
CA THR A 151 -3.10 -2.75 10.76
C THR A 151 -2.71 -2.70 9.29
N GLY A 152 -3.36 -1.86 8.48
CA GLY A 152 -3.03 -1.63 7.08
C GLY A 152 -1.62 -1.05 6.89
N TRP A 153 -1.22 -0.08 7.72
CA TRP A 153 0.16 0.43 7.76
C TRP A 153 1.18 -0.70 7.99
N ARG A 154 0.94 -1.55 8.99
CA ARG A 154 1.83 -2.66 9.32
C ARG A 154 1.85 -3.71 8.21
N ALA A 155 0.70 -4.00 7.59
CA ALA A 155 0.60 -4.96 6.50
C ALA A 155 1.43 -4.52 5.28
N LEU A 156 1.34 -3.25 4.88
CA LEU A 156 2.13 -2.70 3.78
C LEU A 156 3.63 -2.71 4.11
N LEU A 157 4.01 -2.24 5.30
CA LEU A 157 5.40 -2.28 5.74
C LEU A 157 5.97 -3.71 5.78
N CYS A 158 5.22 -4.69 6.31
CA CYS A 158 5.69 -6.07 6.32
C CYS A 158 5.83 -6.62 4.90
N ALA A 159 4.89 -6.33 4.00
CA ALA A 159 4.96 -6.76 2.60
C ALA A 159 6.19 -6.16 1.89
N ASP A 160 6.46 -4.87 2.09
CA ASP A 160 7.63 -4.17 1.53
C ASP A 160 8.95 -4.79 2.05
N LEU A 161 9.04 -5.11 3.33
CA LEU A 161 10.21 -5.78 3.92
C LEU A 161 10.44 -7.18 3.30
N LEU A 162 9.37 -7.95 3.06
CA LEU A 162 9.46 -9.25 2.39
C LEU A 162 9.88 -9.11 0.92
N GLU A 163 9.34 -8.12 0.20
CA GLU A 163 9.71 -7.84 -1.19
C GLU A 163 11.19 -7.43 -1.27
N LYS A 164 11.67 -6.61 -0.34
CA LYS A 164 13.08 -6.25 -0.25
C LYS A 164 13.99 -7.46 -0.05
N LEU A 165 13.63 -8.40 0.84
CA LEU A 165 14.37 -9.66 0.99
C LEU A 165 14.40 -10.47 -0.30
N LEU A 166 13.27 -10.55 -1.00
CA LEU A 166 13.17 -11.23 -2.28
C LEU A 166 14.13 -10.61 -3.30
N LEU A 167 14.13 -9.29 -3.45
CA LEU A 167 15.01 -8.57 -4.39
C LEU A 167 16.50 -8.69 -4.02
N LEU A 168 16.83 -8.76 -2.73
CA LEU A 168 18.23 -8.94 -2.29
C LEU A 168 18.71 -10.40 -2.42
N CYS A 169 17.81 -11.38 -2.36
CA CYS A 169 18.18 -12.79 -2.41
C CYS A 169 18.18 -13.36 -3.83
N ARG A 170 17.13 -13.05 -4.60
CA ARG A 170 16.82 -13.69 -5.88
C ARG A 170 17.88 -13.52 -6.97
N PRO A 171 18.56 -12.37 -7.14
CA PRO A 171 19.64 -12.25 -8.12
C PRO A 171 20.85 -13.18 -7.82
N TYR A 172 20.96 -13.63 -6.57
CA TYR A 172 22.08 -14.42 -6.06
C TYR A 172 21.70 -15.88 -5.77
N GLU A 173 20.46 -16.30 -6.05
CA GLU A 173 20.02 -17.68 -5.79
C GLU A 173 20.77 -18.67 -6.70
N GLU A 174 21.19 -19.81 -6.14
CA GLU A 174 21.89 -20.84 -6.93
C GLU A 174 20.92 -21.63 -7.81
N ARG A 175 19.70 -21.86 -7.32
CA ARG A 175 18.62 -22.52 -8.05
C ARG A 175 17.48 -21.54 -8.28
N ARG A 176 17.17 -21.32 -9.56
CA ARG A 176 16.13 -20.39 -9.99
C ARG A 176 14.77 -20.76 -9.38
N GLY A 177 14.13 -19.82 -8.70
CA GLY A 177 12.80 -19.97 -8.11
C GLY A 177 12.79 -20.29 -6.61
N ASP A 178 13.94 -20.59 -5.99
CA ASP A 178 14.00 -20.90 -4.56
C ASP A 178 13.60 -19.68 -3.71
N SER A 179 14.08 -18.48 -4.06
CA SER A 179 13.73 -17.25 -3.33
C SER A 179 12.26 -16.89 -3.49
N GLU A 180 11.67 -17.18 -4.65
CA GLU A 180 10.24 -16.93 -4.93
C GLU A 180 9.35 -17.87 -4.12
N THR A 181 9.75 -19.14 -3.99
CA THR A 181 9.04 -20.12 -3.16
C THR A 181 9.05 -19.68 -1.69
N VAL A 182 10.22 -19.29 -1.18
CA VAL A 182 10.35 -18.78 0.20
C VAL A 182 9.55 -17.49 0.41
N TYR A 183 9.50 -16.61 -0.58
CA TYR A 183 8.68 -15.40 -0.51
C TYR A 183 7.19 -15.72 -0.42
N GLU A 184 6.67 -16.64 -1.25
CA GLU A 184 5.27 -17.03 -1.22
C GLU A 184 4.88 -17.68 0.12
N GLU A 185 5.75 -18.52 0.69
CA GLU A 185 5.58 -19.06 2.04
C GLU A 185 5.59 -17.97 3.12
N ALA A 186 6.50 -17.02 3.03
CA ALA A 186 6.61 -15.89 3.96
C ALA A 186 5.39 -14.97 3.88
N LEU A 187 4.90 -14.68 2.68
CA LEU A 187 3.71 -13.87 2.47
C LEU A 187 2.46 -14.57 3.00
N ALA A 188 2.34 -15.89 2.81
CA ALA A 188 1.26 -16.69 3.38
C ALA A 188 1.28 -16.67 4.92
N ASP A 189 2.47 -16.83 5.52
CA ASP A 189 2.68 -16.71 6.98
C ASP A 189 2.28 -15.32 7.49
N LEU A 190 2.67 -14.25 6.78
CA LEU A 190 2.28 -12.87 7.10
C LEU A 190 0.76 -12.67 7.03
N CYS A 191 0.12 -13.11 5.94
CA CYS A 191 -1.32 -13.00 5.74
C CYS A 191 -2.09 -13.74 6.84
N HIS A 192 -1.67 -14.97 7.15
CA HIS A 192 -2.26 -15.74 8.24
C HIS A 192 -2.06 -15.06 9.61
N THR A 193 -0.87 -14.52 9.88
CA THR A 193 -0.57 -13.80 11.12
C THR A 193 -1.44 -12.55 11.26
N LEU A 194 -1.63 -11.78 10.18
CA LEU A 194 -2.51 -10.60 10.17
C LEU A 194 -3.95 -10.97 10.55
N GLU A 195 -4.48 -12.06 9.98
CA GLU A 195 -5.88 -12.47 10.16
C GLU A 195 -6.17 -13.17 11.49
N SER A 196 -5.20 -13.93 12.01
CA SER A 196 -5.36 -14.71 13.24
C SER A 196 -4.99 -13.95 14.51
N THR A 197 -4.25 -12.85 14.40
CA THR A 197 -3.80 -12.08 15.56
C THR A 197 -4.82 -11.01 15.95
N PRO A 198 -5.15 -10.88 17.24
CA PRO A 198 -5.98 -9.79 17.73
C PRO A 198 -5.42 -8.41 17.35
N VAL A 199 -6.30 -7.45 16.99
CA VAL A 199 -5.92 -6.12 16.48
C VAL A 199 -5.36 -5.17 17.55
N GLU A 200 -5.27 -5.64 18.80
CA GLU A 200 -4.64 -4.98 19.92
C GLU A 200 -3.21 -4.57 19.55
N PRO A 201 -2.86 -3.28 19.62
CA PRO A 201 -1.69 -2.81 18.92
C PRO A 201 -0.35 -3.42 19.32
N ALA A 202 -0.16 -3.75 20.60
CA ALA A 202 1.08 -4.37 21.08
C ALA A 202 1.17 -5.84 20.66
N VAL A 203 0.07 -6.59 20.78
CA VAL A 203 -0.02 -8.01 20.44
C VAL A 203 0.21 -8.21 18.95
N GLN A 204 -0.49 -7.43 18.12
CA GLN A 204 -0.34 -7.50 16.68
C GLN A 204 1.08 -7.11 16.24
N LEU A 205 1.70 -6.09 16.84
CA LEU A 205 3.05 -5.68 16.46
C LEU A 205 4.08 -6.79 16.69
N LEU A 206 4.02 -7.43 17.86
CA LEU A 206 4.96 -8.49 18.23
C LEU A 206 4.73 -9.73 17.37
N SER A 207 3.47 -10.12 17.11
CA SER A 207 3.16 -11.28 16.28
C SER A 207 3.63 -11.08 14.83
N LEU A 208 3.45 -9.87 14.27
CA LEU A 208 3.97 -9.52 12.95
C LEU A 208 5.50 -9.51 12.93
N ARG A 209 6.15 -8.98 13.97
CA ARG A 209 7.60 -9.06 14.12
C ARG A 209 8.09 -10.51 14.13
N ASP A 210 7.40 -11.39 14.84
CA ASP A 210 7.78 -12.81 14.90
C ASP A 210 7.57 -13.52 13.56
N SER A 211 6.52 -13.16 12.80
CA SER A 211 6.31 -13.61 11.42
C SER A 211 7.44 -13.15 10.49
N LEU A 212 7.87 -11.90 10.61
CA LEU A 212 9.02 -11.37 9.88
C LEU A 212 10.34 -12.06 10.25
N VAL A 213 10.56 -12.38 11.53
CA VAL A 213 11.73 -13.15 11.99
C VAL A 213 11.73 -14.55 11.36
N ARG A 214 10.60 -15.26 11.39
CA ARG A 214 10.49 -16.58 10.72
C ARG A 214 10.79 -16.47 9.23
N SER A 215 10.26 -15.44 8.58
CA SER A 215 10.46 -15.20 7.14
C SER A 215 11.93 -14.91 6.82
N ARG A 216 12.57 -14.01 7.57
CA ARG A 216 14.01 -13.74 7.48
C ARG A 216 14.83 -15.02 7.60
N ASP A 217 14.52 -15.85 8.59
CA ASP A 217 15.26 -17.08 8.85
C ASP A 217 15.08 -18.11 7.72
N ARG A 218 13.93 -18.10 7.01
CA ARG A 218 13.77 -18.88 5.77
C ARG A 218 14.68 -18.35 4.66
N PHE A 219 14.71 -17.04 4.43
CA PHE A 219 15.60 -16.42 3.42
C PHE A 219 17.08 -16.66 3.71
N ARG A 220 17.50 -16.60 4.99
CA ARG A 220 18.89 -16.84 5.41
C ARG A 220 19.37 -18.28 5.16
N LYS A 221 18.45 -19.24 5.03
CA LYS A 221 18.75 -20.65 4.72
C LYS A 221 18.94 -20.92 3.23
N LEU A 222 18.58 -19.98 2.36
CA LEU A 222 18.75 -20.13 0.92
C LEU A 222 20.23 -20.25 0.54
N SER A 223 20.54 -21.20 -0.33
CA SER A 223 21.84 -21.27 -0.99
C SER A 223 21.98 -20.11 -1.96
N ARG A 224 22.96 -19.24 -1.71
CA ARG A 224 23.21 -18.02 -2.47
C ARG A 224 24.67 -17.91 -2.82
N ASN A 225 24.96 -17.57 -4.07
CA ASN A 225 26.31 -17.25 -4.50
C ASN A 225 26.70 -15.85 -4.01
N ARG A 226 27.24 -15.76 -2.79
CA ARG A 226 27.69 -14.51 -2.16
C ARG A 226 28.96 -13.93 -2.77
N HIS A 227 29.66 -14.69 -3.63
CA HIS A 227 30.87 -14.22 -4.33
C HIS A 227 30.54 -13.51 -5.64
N ARG A 228 29.30 -13.65 -6.12
CA ARG A 228 28.83 -12.95 -7.32
C ARG A 228 28.68 -11.46 -6.99
N THR A 229 29.27 -10.60 -7.82
CA THR A 229 29.02 -9.15 -7.79
C THR A 229 28.15 -8.78 -8.98
N LEU A 230 27.03 -8.11 -8.73
CA LEU A 230 26.10 -7.67 -9.77
C LEU A 230 26.02 -6.14 -9.81
N PRO A 231 25.89 -5.53 -11.00
CA PRO A 231 25.54 -4.12 -11.08
C PRO A 231 24.17 -3.89 -10.44
N VAL A 232 24.05 -2.79 -9.72
CA VAL A 232 22.82 -2.37 -9.05
C VAL A 232 22.14 -1.32 -9.90
N VAL A 233 20.90 -1.58 -10.30
CA VAL A 233 20.13 -0.72 -11.19
C VAL A 233 18.95 -0.14 -10.40
N GLY A 234 19.01 1.17 -10.14
CA GLY A 234 17.89 1.90 -9.54
C GLY A 234 16.75 2.10 -10.53
N ILE A 235 15.54 1.67 -10.16
CA ILE A 235 14.32 1.89 -10.92
C ILE A 235 13.61 3.12 -10.32
N VAL A 236 13.53 4.19 -11.10
CA VAL A 236 12.89 5.45 -10.71
C VAL A 236 11.74 5.77 -11.67
N GLY A 237 10.69 6.42 -11.18
CA GLY A 237 9.55 6.80 -12.01
C GLY A 237 8.27 6.94 -11.21
N GLU A 238 7.15 6.90 -11.93
CA GLU A 238 5.80 6.92 -11.36
C GLU A 238 5.61 5.67 -10.45
N ILE A 239 5.11 5.88 -9.24
CA ILE A 239 5.08 4.86 -8.17
C ILE A 239 4.35 3.57 -8.60
N PHE A 240 3.19 3.69 -9.23
CA PHE A 240 2.40 2.54 -9.64
C PHE A 240 3.12 1.82 -10.78
N CYS A 241 3.58 2.55 -11.80
CA CYS A 241 4.31 1.93 -12.90
C CYS A 241 5.58 1.22 -12.42
N ARG A 242 6.32 1.80 -11.47
CA ARG A 242 7.54 1.24 -10.90
C ARG A 242 7.28 -0.09 -10.18
N LEU A 243 6.24 -0.15 -9.36
CA LEU A 243 5.95 -1.28 -8.47
C LEU A 243 5.09 -2.37 -9.12
N ASN A 244 4.18 -2.01 -10.01
CA ASN A 244 3.23 -2.96 -10.59
C ASN A 244 3.90 -3.76 -11.71
N THR A 245 4.07 -5.07 -11.48
CA THR A 245 4.75 -6.01 -12.40
C THR A 245 4.16 -6.00 -13.81
N PHE A 246 2.84 -5.81 -13.93
CA PHE A 246 2.19 -5.74 -15.25
C PHE A 246 2.48 -4.43 -15.97
N SER A 247 2.58 -3.33 -15.23
CA SER A 247 2.76 -1.99 -15.76
C SER A 247 4.18 -1.68 -16.17
N ASN A 248 5.18 -2.26 -15.48
CA ASN A 248 6.58 -2.22 -15.88
C ASN A 248 7.01 -3.37 -16.80
N GLU A 249 6.08 -4.19 -17.28
CA GLU A 249 6.38 -5.34 -18.15
C GLU A 249 7.43 -6.29 -17.54
N ASN A 250 7.32 -6.52 -16.23
CA ASN A 250 8.21 -7.39 -15.47
C ASN A 250 9.68 -6.95 -15.50
N LEU A 251 9.93 -5.63 -15.52
CA LEU A 251 11.25 -5.02 -15.64
C LEU A 251 12.28 -5.58 -14.65
N ILE A 252 11.90 -5.77 -13.40
CA ILE A 252 12.79 -6.31 -12.36
C ILE A 252 13.33 -7.69 -12.76
N ARG A 253 12.45 -8.60 -13.20
CA ARG A 253 12.84 -9.94 -13.64
C ARG A 253 13.68 -9.90 -14.91
N CYS A 254 13.41 -8.95 -15.80
CA CYS A 254 14.20 -8.72 -17.00
C CYS A 254 15.65 -8.34 -16.63
N LEU A 255 15.83 -7.37 -15.73
CA LEU A 255 17.14 -6.95 -15.22
C LEU A 255 17.89 -8.10 -14.53
N GLU A 256 17.21 -8.86 -13.68
CA GLU A 256 17.77 -10.06 -13.04
C GLU A 256 18.24 -11.09 -14.07
N GLY A 257 17.47 -11.28 -15.15
CA GLY A 257 17.84 -12.17 -16.26
C GLY A 257 19.12 -11.75 -17.00
N TYR A 258 19.40 -10.44 -17.04
CA TYR A 258 20.67 -9.89 -17.55
C TYR A 258 21.80 -9.88 -16.51
N GLY A 259 21.55 -10.41 -15.31
CA GLY A 259 22.54 -10.44 -14.23
C GLY A 259 22.71 -9.09 -13.54
N ALA A 260 21.63 -8.34 -13.33
CA ALA A 260 21.62 -7.13 -12.51
C ALA A 260 20.75 -7.31 -11.26
N GLU A 261 21.09 -6.57 -10.20
CA GLU A 261 20.23 -6.39 -9.03
C GLU A 261 19.35 -5.15 -9.26
N ALA A 262 18.05 -5.28 -9.05
CA ALA A 262 17.13 -4.15 -9.13
C ALA A 262 16.98 -3.50 -7.75
N TRP A 263 17.07 -2.16 -7.72
CA TRP A 263 16.81 -1.35 -6.54
C TRP A 263 15.56 -0.50 -6.78
N VAL A 264 14.55 -0.64 -5.92
CA VAL A 264 13.25 0.02 -6.07
C VAL A 264 12.79 0.53 -4.71
N SER A 265 12.33 1.78 -4.64
CA SER A 265 11.76 2.31 -3.39
C SER A 265 10.36 1.74 -3.16
N ASP A 266 10.04 1.53 -1.90
CA ASP A 266 8.87 0.78 -1.43
C ASP A 266 7.55 1.59 -1.48
N ILE A 267 6.43 0.97 -1.10
CA ILE A 267 5.14 1.68 -0.99
C ILE A 267 5.16 2.61 0.23
N VAL A 268 5.81 2.19 1.31
CA VAL A 268 5.92 2.93 2.56
C VAL A 268 6.58 4.31 2.37
N GLU A 269 7.55 4.45 1.46
CA GLU A 269 8.15 5.71 1.01
C GLU A 269 7.08 6.74 0.66
N TRP A 270 6.07 6.33 -0.11
CA TRP A 270 4.97 7.20 -0.51
C TRP A 270 4.00 7.51 0.63
N ILE A 271 3.79 6.58 1.56
CA ILE A 271 3.01 6.87 2.77
C ILE A 271 3.74 7.92 3.63
N TRP A 272 5.07 7.84 3.72
CA TRP A 272 5.87 8.87 4.37
C TRP A 272 5.82 10.21 3.64
N TYR A 273 5.87 10.20 2.30
CA TYR A 273 5.69 11.39 1.48
C TYR A 273 4.33 12.05 1.73
N THR A 274 3.22 11.31 1.62
CA THR A 274 1.87 11.85 1.86
C THR A 274 1.67 12.36 3.29
N ASN A 275 2.30 11.72 4.28
CA ASN A 275 2.35 12.23 5.65
C ASN A 275 3.08 13.57 5.72
N SER A 276 4.24 13.70 5.08
CA SER A 276 5.02 14.95 5.08
C SER A 276 4.26 16.10 4.40
N GLU A 277 3.59 15.82 3.27
CA GLU A 277 2.76 16.79 2.54
C GLU A 277 1.57 17.26 3.39
N HIS A 278 0.94 16.35 4.14
CA HIS A 278 -0.12 16.71 5.08
C HIS A 278 0.38 17.69 6.15
N PHE A 279 1.54 17.43 6.76
CA PHE A 279 2.16 18.38 7.70
C PHE A 279 2.52 19.72 7.06
N ARG A 280 3.07 19.71 5.84
CA ARG A 280 3.39 20.92 5.08
C ARG A 280 2.13 21.76 4.83
N LYS A 281 1.00 21.11 4.51
CA LYS A 281 -0.29 21.80 4.33
C LYS A 281 -0.83 22.37 5.64
N LEU A 282 -0.73 21.65 6.76
CA LEU A 282 -1.09 22.18 8.07
C LEU A 282 -0.26 23.43 8.44
N GLN A 283 1.03 23.44 8.09
CA GLN A 283 1.90 24.62 8.25
C GLN A 283 1.45 25.79 7.37
N LEU A 284 1.25 25.56 6.08
CA LEU A 284 0.84 26.62 5.14
C LEU A 284 -0.53 27.22 5.46
N THR A 285 -1.44 26.42 6.00
CA THR A 285 -2.79 26.86 6.38
C THR A 285 -2.87 27.43 7.80
N GLY A 286 -1.74 27.50 8.53
CA GLY A 286 -1.70 28.00 9.92
C GLY A 286 -2.38 27.09 10.94
N ARG A 287 -2.67 25.83 10.57
CA ARG A 287 -3.44 24.86 11.39
C ARG A 287 -2.56 23.95 12.25
N ILE A 288 -1.30 24.33 12.50
CA ILE A 288 -0.33 23.52 13.25
C ILE A 288 -0.66 23.32 14.73
N TRP A 289 -1.50 24.18 15.31
CA TRP A 289 -1.93 24.11 16.71
C TRP A 289 -3.34 23.51 16.87
N THR A 290 -3.78 22.70 15.92
CA THR A 290 -5.12 22.08 15.92
C THR A 290 -5.08 20.63 16.43
N THR A 291 -6.24 20.10 16.80
CA THR A 291 -6.42 18.68 17.15
C THR A 291 -6.02 17.75 16.00
N GLU A 292 -6.21 18.19 14.75
CA GLU A 292 -5.76 17.50 13.54
C GLU A 292 -4.23 17.36 13.51
N ALA A 293 -3.50 18.45 13.78
CA ALA A 293 -2.04 18.43 13.84
C ALA A 293 -1.51 17.52 14.95
N LEU A 294 -2.16 17.52 16.12
CA LEU A 294 -1.83 16.58 17.21
C LEU A 294 -2.07 15.13 16.78
N GLY A 295 -3.20 14.84 16.14
CA GLY A 295 -3.50 13.51 15.61
C GLY A 295 -2.48 13.03 14.58
N ALA A 296 -2.09 13.91 13.65
CA ALA A 296 -1.04 13.63 12.67
C ALA A 296 0.32 13.36 13.35
N TRP A 297 0.67 14.12 14.39
CA TRP A 297 1.91 13.92 15.16
C TRP A 297 1.93 12.58 15.89
N VAL A 298 0.83 12.22 16.55
CA VAL A 298 0.68 10.92 17.21
C VAL A 298 0.79 9.80 16.18
N ARG A 299 0.11 9.92 15.03
CA ARG A 299 0.18 8.95 13.92
C ARG A 299 1.62 8.75 13.46
N LYS A 300 2.36 9.84 13.18
CA LYS A 300 3.76 9.80 12.78
C LYS A 300 4.63 9.07 13.81
N ARG A 301 4.46 9.40 15.10
CA ARG A 301 5.25 8.79 16.19
C ARG A 301 4.98 7.30 16.33
N VAL A 302 3.72 6.88 16.18
CA VAL A 302 3.31 5.48 16.20
C VAL A 302 3.85 4.73 14.99
N GLN A 303 3.71 5.29 13.78
CA GLN A 303 4.23 4.68 12.56
C GLN A 303 5.76 4.50 12.62
N LYS A 304 6.51 5.50 13.08
CA LYS A 304 7.98 5.38 13.28
C LYS A 304 8.35 4.33 14.31
N ARG A 305 7.55 4.16 15.37
CA ARG A 305 7.77 3.10 16.36
C ARG A 305 7.52 1.72 15.75
N ASP A 306 6.39 1.55 15.05
CA ASP A 306 6.06 0.29 14.41
C ASP A 306 7.12 -0.07 13.35
N GLU A 307 7.57 0.90 12.54
CA GLU A 307 8.67 0.76 11.57
C GLU A 307 9.96 0.30 12.24
N HIS A 308 10.41 0.99 13.28
CA HIS A 308 11.64 0.60 13.99
C HIS A 308 11.57 -0.83 14.54
N VAL A 309 10.45 -1.24 15.13
CA VAL A 309 10.29 -2.58 15.72
C VAL A 309 10.25 -3.67 14.65
N LEU A 310 9.60 -3.42 13.51
CA LEU A 310 9.45 -4.39 12.42
C LEU A 310 10.70 -4.49 11.54
N THR A 311 11.48 -3.42 11.40
CA THR A 311 12.74 -3.40 10.64
C THR A 311 13.92 -3.88 11.46
N ALA A 312 13.89 -3.77 12.80
CA ALA A 312 14.99 -4.19 13.68
C ALA A 312 15.54 -5.63 13.44
N PRO A 313 14.72 -6.65 13.09
CA PRO A 313 15.24 -7.97 12.76
C PRO A 313 16.15 -8.04 11.53
N PHE A 314 16.15 -7.02 10.66
CA PHE A 314 16.79 -7.02 9.34
C PHE A 314 18.01 -6.11 9.23
N VAL A 315 18.51 -5.55 10.33
CA VAL A 315 19.64 -4.61 10.32
C VAL A 315 20.86 -5.20 9.59
N GLU A 316 21.17 -6.47 9.82
CA GLU A 316 22.26 -7.16 9.13
C GLU A 316 21.94 -7.44 7.65
N ASP A 317 20.69 -7.80 7.35
CA ASP A 317 20.26 -8.22 6.01
C ASP A 317 20.18 -7.03 5.03
N PHE A 318 19.93 -5.81 5.54
CA PHE A 318 19.77 -4.59 4.75
C PHE A 318 20.98 -3.65 4.82
N GLN A 319 22.12 -4.13 5.34
CA GLN A 319 23.33 -3.31 5.45
C GLN A 319 23.78 -2.78 4.08
N GLY A 320 23.97 -1.46 3.96
CA GLY A 320 24.35 -0.79 2.71
C GLY A 320 23.20 -0.66 1.70
N ARG A 321 22.01 -1.07 2.11
CA ARG A 321 20.74 -1.09 1.38
C ARG A 321 19.64 -0.55 2.30
N GLU A 322 19.93 0.47 3.08
CA GLU A 322 18.96 1.12 3.96
C GLU A 322 18.06 2.07 3.14
N GLU A 323 16.77 2.16 3.48
CA GLU A 323 15.93 3.22 2.91
C GLU A 323 16.23 4.55 3.63
N PRO A 324 16.46 5.65 2.90
CA PRO A 324 16.66 6.96 3.51
C PRO A 324 15.35 7.46 4.15
N ASP A 325 15.47 8.34 5.15
CA ASP A 325 14.29 8.98 5.71
C ASP A 325 13.67 9.94 4.67
N ILE A 326 12.34 10.05 4.64
CA ILE A 326 11.63 10.90 3.68
C ILE A 326 12.12 12.35 3.69
N TYR A 327 12.55 12.88 4.84
CA TYR A 327 13.05 14.26 4.91
C TYR A 327 14.39 14.44 4.19
N GLU A 328 15.22 13.39 4.15
CA GLU A 328 16.46 13.38 3.37
C GLU A 328 16.15 13.38 1.87
N ILE A 329 15.21 12.53 1.44
CA ILE A 329 14.73 12.49 0.05
C ILE A 329 14.20 13.88 -0.38
N LEU A 330 13.37 14.50 0.45
CA LEU A 330 12.79 15.81 0.18
C LEU A 330 13.86 16.92 0.12
N GLU A 331 14.88 16.87 0.98
CA GLU A 331 15.99 17.84 0.92
C GLU A 331 16.83 17.66 -0.36
N CYS A 332 17.09 16.41 -0.77
CA CYS A 332 17.73 16.11 -2.06
C CYS A 332 16.89 16.59 -3.26
N ALA A 333 15.55 16.53 -3.16
CA ALA A 333 14.64 17.00 -4.19
C ALA A 333 14.43 18.53 -4.18
N ARG A 334 14.87 19.22 -3.13
CA ARG A 334 14.65 20.65 -2.92
C ARG A 334 15.16 21.55 -4.05
N PRO A 335 16.34 21.32 -4.68
CA PRO A 335 16.79 22.13 -5.80
C PRO A 335 15.88 22.05 -7.03
N TYR A 336 15.13 20.95 -7.16
CA TYR A 336 14.25 20.67 -8.30
C TYR A 336 12.80 21.04 -8.02
N SER A 337 12.41 21.21 -6.76
CA SER A 337 11.08 21.67 -6.36
C SER A 337 11.07 23.20 -6.22
N ARG A 338 10.36 23.87 -7.14
CA ARG A 338 10.17 25.33 -7.08
C ARG A 338 9.18 25.73 -5.97
N ALA A 339 9.55 25.57 -4.71
CA ALA A 339 8.72 25.95 -3.55
C ALA A 339 9.13 27.27 -2.88
N ARG A 340 10.04 28.06 -3.48
CA ARG A 340 10.32 29.44 -3.07
C ARG A 340 10.13 30.40 -4.25
N ALA A 341 8.88 30.64 -4.62
CA ALA A 341 8.53 31.99 -5.06
C ALA A 341 8.37 32.81 -3.77
N PRO A 342 9.20 33.83 -3.49
CA PRO A 342 8.86 34.82 -2.48
C PRO A 342 7.53 35.44 -2.88
N SER A 343 6.70 35.81 -1.90
CA SER A 343 5.48 36.58 -2.09
C SER A 343 5.74 37.80 -2.98
N ALA A 344 5.58 37.65 -4.29
CA ALA A 344 5.50 38.76 -5.20
C ALA A 344 4.16 39.41 -4.88
N LYS A 345 4.24 40.60 -4.28
CA LYS A 345 3.17 41.59 -4.34
C LYS A 345 2.71 41.61 -5.79
N TRP A 346 1.51 41.09 -6.05
CA TRP A 346 0.78 41.39 -7.27
C TRP A 346 0.32 42.85 -7.17
N SER A 347 1.27 43.78 -7.30
CA SER A 347 0.98 45.17 -7.59
C SER A 347 0.70 45.26 -9.08
N SER A 348 -0.57 45.40 -9.41
CA SER A 348 -1.09 46.23 -10.50
C SER A 348 -0.05 46.74 -11.52
N MET A 349 -0.01 46.13 -12.70
CA MET A 349 0.28 46.80 -13.98
C MET A 349 -0.54 46.02 -15.02
N SER A 350 -1.80 46.39 -15.24
CA SER A 350 -2.23 47.40 -16.21
C SER A 350 -1.67 47.15 -17.61
N VAL A 351 -2.56 46.67 -18.47
CA VAL A 351 -2.74 47.03 -19.89
C VAL A 351 -1.73 48.07 -20.41
N ARG A 352 -0.93 47.67 -21.40
CA ARG A 352 -0.87 48.25 -22.75
C ARG A 352 -0.22 47.27 -23.72
#